data_AF-A0A834FWF9-F1
#
_entry.id   AF-A0A834FWF9-F1
#
_cell.length_a   1.000
_cell.length_b   1.000
_cell.length_c   1.000
_cell.angle_alpha   90.00
_cell.angle_beta   90.00
_cell.angle_gamma   90.00
#
_symmetry.space_group_name_H-M   'P 1'
#
loop_
_entity.id
_entity.type
_entity.pdbx_description
1 polymer ?
#
loop_
_entity_poly.entity_id
_entity_poly.type
_entity_poly.pdbx_seq_one_letter_code
_entity_poly.pdbx_strand_id
1 'polypeptide(L)'
;MDFFYRFTTNLSLLLLFFFFFATSFAALVKEQPLVLKYHQGPLLKGKITVNLIWYGQFSPTQRSIIVGFIESLNSPASPPPPSAASWWRTTSKYKGGASTLVIGSQTLDENYSMGKSLKTMHITALASKPNRVGSINVVLTAKDVAVDGFCMSRCGTHGSTRGKTRVAYAWVGNPETQCPGMCAWPFHQPVYGPQTPPLVAPNGDVGIDGMIINLATVLAGTVTNPYGNGYFQGPATAPLEAVSACTGIFGSGAYPGYAGNLLVDKSTGASFNANGVGGRKFLLPAMWDPETSTCKTLCVMFWRKNDWVWACVWLRIYSHVGDKYGGFGQHLGCRFSVTCKLLCLFGKLLLH
;
A
#
# COMPACT_ATOMS: atom_id res chain seq x y z
N MET A 1 17.85 30.38 62.52
CA MET A 1 17.57 29.14 61.76
C MET A 1 16.12 29.06 61.25
N ASP A 2 15.16 29.82 61.80
CA ASP A 2 13.75 29.74 61.37
C ASP A 2 13.40 30.39 60.03
N PHE A 3 14.18 31.36 59.55
CA PHE A 3 13.91 32.04 58.28
C PHE A 3 14.19 31.15 57.06
N PHE A 4 15.26 30.33 57.13
CA PHE A 4 15.63 29.41 56.05
C PHE A 4 14.62 28.24 55.92
N TYR A 5 14.01 27.79 57.02
CA TYR A 5 13.03 26.69 57.02
C TYR A 5 11.67 27.08 56.41
N ARG A 6 11.26 28.35 56.56
CA ARG A 6 10.02 28.85 55.94
C ARG A 6 10.17 29.09 54.43
N PHE A 7 11.37 29.37 53.96
CA PHE A 7 11.62 29.61 52.53
C PHE A 7 11.63 28.30 51.73
N THR A 8 12.26 27.25 52.28
CA THR A 8 12.32 25.93 51.64
C THR A 8 10.97 25.22 51.58
N THR A 9 10.12 25.36 52.61
CA THR A 9 8.78 24.75 52.65
C THR A 9 7.81 25.40 51.65
N ASN A 10 7.86 26.72 51.46
CA ASN A 10 7.03 27.40 50.46
C ASN A 10 7.47 27.09 49.02
N LEU A 11 8.77 26.90 48.77
CA LEU A 11 9.28 26.53 47.45
C LEU A 11 8.88 25.08 47.07
N SER A 12 8.89 24.16 48.02
CA SER A 12 8.41 22.77 47.80
C SER A 12 6.91 22.70 47.53
N LEU A 13 6.09 23.53 48.19
CA LEU A 13 4.64 23.60 47.93
C LEU A 13 4.33 24.22 46.56
N LEU A 14 5.10 25.23 46.12
CA LEU A 14 4.95 25.83 44.79
C LEU A 14 5.33 24.85 43.67
N LEU A 15 6.40 24.07 43.86
CA LEU A 15 6.85 23.05 42.91
C LEU A 15 5.85 21.88 42.81
N LEU A 16 5.24 21.47 43.92
CA LEU A 16 4.15 20.48 43.91
C LEU A 16 2.91 20.99 43.18
N PHE A 17 2.58 22.29 43.28
CA PHE A 17 1.48 22.89 42.52
C PHE A 17 1.74 22.86 41.01
N PHE A 18 2.98 23.09 40.55
CA PHE A 18 3.33 22.99 39.12
C PHE A 18 3.26 21.55 38.57
N PHE A 19 3.46 20.53 39.41
CA PHE A 19 3.32 19.12 38.99
C PHE A 19 1.86 18.67 38.78
N PHE A 20 0.88 19.30 39.45
CA PHE A 20 -0.54 18.95 39.29
C PHE A 20 -1.24 19.63 38.10
N PHE A 21 -0.65 20.68 37.50
CA PHE A 21 -1.22 21.41 36.35
C PHE A 21 -0.54 21.10 35.01
N ALA A 22 0.25 20.04 34.91
CA ALA A 22 0.65 19.49 33.61
C ALA A 22 -0.52 18.71 33.00
N THR A 23 -1.59 19.43 32.64
CA THR A 23 -2.68 18.87 31.82
C THR A 23 -2.08 18.53 30.47
N SER A 24 -1.89 17.24 30.22
CA SER A 24 -1.66 16.69 28.89
C SER A 24 -2.79 17.16 27.98
N PHE A 25 -2.52 18.18 27.16
CA PHE A 25 -3.35 18.52 26.01
C PHE A 25 -3.13 17.43 24.96
N ALA A 26 -3.76 16.27 25.16
CA ALA A 26 -4.05 15.36 24.06
C ALA A 26 -5.14 16.01 23.20
N ALA A 27 -4.76 17.05 22.45
CA ALA A 27 -5.61 17.60 21.42
C ALA A 27 -5.78 16.51 20.35
N LEU A 28 -7.01 16.03 20.18
CA LEU A 28 -7.38 15.22 19.03
C LEU A 28 -7.16 16.11 17.79
N VAL A 29 -6.00 15.98 17.14
CA VAL A 29 -5.75 16.63 15.85
C VAL A 29 -6.86 16.14 14.93
N LYS A 30 -7.75 17.05 14.53
CA LYS A 30 -8.81 16.73 13.57
C LYS A 30 -8.12 16.40 12.26
N GLU A 31 -7.96 15.11 12.00
CA GLU A 31 -7.31 14.61 10.79
C GLU A 31 -8.06 15.18 9.59
N GLN A 32 -7.32 15.82 8.66
CA GLN A 32 -7.97 16.31 7.45
C GLN A 32 -8.61 15.11 6.73
N PRO A 33 -9.86 15.21 6.29
CA PRO A 33 -10.49 14.13 5.53
C PRO A 33 -9.58 13.75 4.37
N LEU A 34 -9.11 12.50 4.34
CA LEU A 34 -8.32 12.00 3.23
C LEU A 34 -9.20 12.01 1.99
N VAL A 35 -8.82 12.80 0.99
CA VAL A 35 -9.46 12.91 -0.31
C VAL A 35 -8.38 13.17 -1.34
N LEU A 36 -8.06 12.14 -2.14
CA LEU A 36 -7.15 12.30 -3.26
C LEU A 36 -7.82 13.13 -4.37
N LYS A 37 -7.47 14.42 -4.43
CA LYS A 37 -7.96 15.32 -5.47
C LYS A 37 -7.32 14.98 -6.80
N TYR A 38 -8.10 15.07 -7.87
CA TYR A 38 -7.58 14.98 -9.23
C TYR A 38 -7.22 16.36 -9.77
N HIS A 39 -5.94 16.56 -10.06
CA HIS A 39 -5.36 17.84 -10.48
C HIS A 39 -5.31 18.00 -12.01
N GLN A 40 -6.20 17.30 -12.73
CA GLN A 40 -6.44 17.42 -14.18
C GLN A 40 -5.25 17.05 -15.08
N GLY A 41 -4.18 16.47 -14.53
CA GLY A 41 -3.06 15.97 -15.29
C GLY A 41 -3.32 14.64 -15.98
N PRO A 42 -2.51 14.28 -16.99
CA PRO A 42 -2.66 13.02 -17.70
C PRO A 42 -2.33 11.83 -16.79
N LEU A 43 -3.11 10.76 -16.95
CA LEU A 43 -2.89 9.47 -16.28
C LEU A 43 -2.43 8.43 -17.30
N LEU A 44 -1.78 7.35 -16.85
CA LEU A 44 -1.43 6.24 -17.74
C LEU A 44 -2.60 5.26 -17.80
N LYS A 45 -3.21 5.14 -18.97
CA LYS A 45 -4.40 4.32 -19.23
C LYS A 45 -4.22 3.43 -20.47
N GLY A 46 -5.03 2.40 -20.58
CA GLY A 46 -4.91 1.39 -21.63
C GLY A 46 -3.72 0.45 -21.40
N LYS A 47 -3.15 -0.08 -22.49
CA LYS A 47 -2.00 -1.00 -22.43
C LYS A 47 -0.70 -0.23 -22.19
N ILE A 48 -0.03 -0.51 -21.09
CA ILE A 48 1.19 0.16 -20.63
C ILE A 48 2.31 -0.88 -20.56
N THR A 49 3.40 -0.63 -21.26
CA THR A 49 4.57 -1.53 -21.23
C THR A 49 5.43 -1.22 -20.01
N VAL A 50 5.77 -2.23 -19.22
CA VAL A 50 6.63 -2.12 -18.05
C VAL A 50 7.99 -2.73 -18.37
N ASN A 51 8.99 -1.89 -18.58
CA ASN A 51 10.37 -2.33 -18.82
C ASN A 51 11.10 -2.43 -17.49
N LEU A 52 11.79 -3.54 -17.24
CA LEU A 52 12.49 -3.78 -15.98
C LEU A 52 13.99 -3.58 -16.18
N ILE A 53 14.60 -2.80 -15.29
CA ILE A 53 16.04 -2.59 -15.21
C ILE A 53 16.49 -3.17 -13.88
N TRP A 54 17.15 -4.33 -13.94
CA TRP A 54 17.70 -5.04 -12.80
C TRP A 54 19.11 -4.53 -12.55
N TYR A 55 19.28 -3.68 -11.53
CA TYR A 55 20.56 -3.05 -11.22
C TYR A 55 21.21 -3.75 -10.02
N GLY A 56 22.26 -4.51 -10.28
CA GLY A 56 22.93 -5.41 -9.34
C GLY A 56 22.46 -6.85 -9.45
N GLN A 57 22.88 -7.68 -8.49
CA GLN A 57 22.64 -9.13 -8.54
C GLN A 57 21.26 -9.52 -8.00
N PHE A 58 20.43 -10.09 -8.87
CA PHE A 58 19.15 -10.72 -8.51
C PHE A 58 19.17 -12.19 -8.93
N SER A 59 18.79 -13.09 -8.02
CA SER A 59 18.68 -14.51 -8.41
C SER A 59 17.55 -14.73 -9.42
N PRO A 60 17.59 -15.81 -10.22
CA PRO A 60 16.47 -16.17 -11.10
C PRO A 60 15.12 -16.26 -10.36
N THR A 61 15.11 -16.79 -9.13
CA THR A 61 13.92 -16.88 -8.29
C THR A 61 13.39 -15.50 -7.92
N GLN A 62 14.25 -14.58 -7.49
CA GLN A 62 13.87 -13.21 -7.13
C GLN A 62 13.25 -12.46 -8.32
N ARG A 63 13.88 -12.57 -9.50
CA ARG A 63 13.33 -11.99 -10.73
C ARG A 63 11.97 -12.58 -11.10
N SER A 64 11.83 -13.89 -10.99
CA SER A 64 10.58 -14.59 -11.31
C SER A 64 9.42 -14.20 -10.38
N ILE A 65 9.68 -13.90 -9.10
CA ILE A 65 8.66 -13.41 -8.16
C ILE A 65 8.12 -12.04 -8.62
N ILE A 66 9.01 -11.09 -8.92
CA ILE A 66 8.64 -9.74 -9.33
C ILE A 66 7.95 -9.72 -10.70
N VAL A 67 8.46 -10.48 -11.68
CA VAL A 67 7.81 -10.62 -13.00
C VAL A 67 6.43 -11.24 -12.84
N GLY A 68 6.31 -12.33 -12.07
CA GLY A 68 5.04 -12.99 -11.80
C GLY A 68 4.03 -12.09 -11.08
N PHE A 69 4.48 -11.18 -10.22
CA PHE A 69 3.61 -10.17 -9.63
C PHE A 69 3.00 -9.24 -10.69
N ILE A 70 3.82 -8.67 -11.57
CA ILE A 70 3.33 -7.75 -12.61
C ILE A 70 2.37 -8.46 -13.57
N GLU A 71 2.68 -9.71 -13.97
CA GLU A 71 1.79 -10.55 -14.78
C GLU A 71 0.46 -10.84 -14.05
N SER A 72 0.49 -10.98 -12.72
CA SER A 72 -0.71 -11.23 -11.91
C SER A 72 -1.67 -10.04 -11.84
N LEU A 73 -1.20 -8.80 -12.07
CA LEU A 73 -2.05 -7.60 -12.02
C LEU A 73 -3.11 -7.56 -13.12
N ASN A 74 -2.90 -8.26 -14.23
CA ASN A 74 -3.81 -8.29 -15.37
C ASN A 74 -4.13 -9.71 -15.84
N SER A 75 -3.90 -10.71 -14.99
CA SER A 75 -4.06 -12.12 -15.36
C SER A 75 -5.49 -12.43 -15.83
N PRO A 76 -5.66 -12.95 -17.06
CA PRO A 76 -6.95 -13.48 -17.52
C PRO A 76 -7.23 -14.87 -16.90
N ALA A 77 -6.18 -15.60 -16.53
CA ALA A 77 -6.27 -16.84 -15.77
C ALA A 77 -6.71 -16.44 -14.37
N SER A 78 -8.03 -16.46 -14.13
CA SER A 78 -8.70 -16.01 -12.91
C SER A 78 -8.16 -16.74 -11.67
N PRO A 79 -7.14 -16.21 -10.95
CA PRO A 79 -6.65 -16.89 -9.76
C PRO A 79 -7.75 -16.85 -8.70
N PRO A 80 -7.77 -17.79 -7.74
CA PRO A 80 -8.77 -17.80 -6.69
C PRO A 80 -8.86 -16.42 -6.00
N PRO A 81 -10.04 -15.82 -5.87
CA PRO A 81 -10.17 -14.58 -5.13
C PRO A 81 -9.85 -14.81 -3.64
N PRO A 82 -9.24 -13.83 -2.96
CA PRO A 82 -8.78 -12.53 -3.47
C PRO A 82 -7.53 -12.65 -4.37
N SER A 83 -7.38 -11.79 -5.37
CA SER A 83 -6.30 -11.86 -6.37
C SER A 83 -5.63 -10.51 -6.64
N ALA A 84 -4.38 -10.54 -7.10
CA ALA A 84 -3.65 -9.31 -7.45
C ALA A 84 -4.36 -8.53 -8.58
N ALA A 85 -5.03 -9.24 -9.50
CA ALA A 85 -5.84 -8.63 -10.56
C ALA A 85 -7.07 -7.88 -10.00
N SER A 86 -7.76 -8.42 -8.99
CA SER A 86 -8.91 -7.72 -8.39
C SER A 86 -8.49 -6.51 -7.56
N TRP A 87 -7.29 -6.55 -6.97
CA TRP A 87 -6.67 -5.38 -6.34
C TRP A 87 -6.36 -4.29 -7.38
N TRP A 88 -5.64 -4.66 -8.44
CA TRP A 88 -5.24 -3.73 -9.51
C TRP A 88 -6.43 -3.09 -10.23
N ARG A 89 -7.56 -3.80 -10.35
CA ARG A 89 -8.81 -3.28 -10.91
C ARG A 89 -9.30 -2.01 -10.21
N THR A 90 -8.90 -1.75 -8.97
CA THR A 90 -9.22 -0.47 -8.29
C THR A 90 -8.68 0.75 -9.06
N THR A 91 -7.56 0.61 -9.79
CA THR A 91 -7.03 1.68 -10.66
C THR A 91 -7.99 2.10 -11.79
N SER A 92 -8.95 1.24 -12.17
CA SER A 92 -9.94 1.57 -13.21
C SER A 92 -10.99 2.57 -12.74
N LYS A 93 -11.12 2.76 -11.43
CA LYS A 93 -12.02 3.74 -10.82
C LYS A 93 -11.48 5.17 -10.85
N TYR A 94 -10.18 5.31 -11.11
CA TYR A 94 -9.56 6.62 -11.36
C TYR A 94 -9.87 7.07 -12.79
N LYS A 95 -10.01 8.38 -13.01
CA LYS A 95 -10.44 8.97 -14.29
C LYS A 95 -9.67 8.40 -15.50
N GLY A 96 -10.39 8.04 -16.58
CA GLY A 96 -9.77 7.57 -17.83
C GLY A 96 -9.75 6.05 -18.02
N GLY A 97 -10.38 5.28 -17.13
CA GLY A 97 -10.62 3.85 -17.32
C GLY A 97 -9.48 2.95 -16.81
N ALA A 98 -9.37 1.74 -17.37
CA ALA A 98 -8.42 0.73 -16.91
C ALA A 98 -6.98 0.99 -17.35
N SER A 99 -6.03 0.55 -16.52
CA SER A 99 -4.59 0.52 -16.82
C SER A 99 -4.15 -0.95 -16.88
N THR A 100 -3.65 -1.42 -18.01
CA THR A 100 -3.21 -2.81 -18.20
C THR A 100 -1.70 -2.84 -18.35
N LEU A 101 -1.00 -3.32 -17.33
CA LEU A 101 0.45 -3.47 -17.34
C LEU A 101 0.84 -4.76 -18.05
N VAL A 102 1.78 -4.65 -18.99
CA VAL A 102 2.39 -5.79 -19.69
C VAL A 102 3.90 -5.72 -19.55
N ILE A 103 4.54 -6.86 -19.33
CA ILE A 103 6.00 -6.93 -19.28
C ILE A 103 6.59 -6.55 -20.65
N GLY A 104 7.56 -5.64 -20.63
CA GLY A 104 8.35 -5.23 -21.77
C GLY A 104 9.77 -5.80 -21.72
N SER A 105 10.76 -4.99 -22.10
CA SER A 105 12.16 -5.40 -22.08
C SER A 105 12.67 -5.56 -20.66
N GLN A 106 13.59 -6.51 -20.45
CA GLN A 106 14.32 -6.69 -19.19
C GLN A 106 15.81 -6.48 -19.44
N THR A 107 16.42 -5.55 -18.70
CA THR A 107 17.85 -5.23 -18.79
C THR A 107 18.54 -5.67 -17.51
N LEU A 108 19.63 -6.40 -17.63
CA LEU A 108 20.46 -6.83 -16.50
C LEU A 108 21.71 -5.96 -16.46
N ASP A 109 21.92 -5.26 -15.36
CA ASP A 109 23.11 -4.48 -15.08
C ASP A 109 23.77 -5.02 -13.79
N GLU A 110 24.33 -6.23 -13.91
CA GLU A 110 24.97 -6.95 -12.81
C GLU A 110 26.36 -6.40 -12.47
N ASN A 111 26.93 -5.57 -13.36
CA ASN A 111 28.24 -4.94 -13.21
C ASN A 111 28.19 -3.57 -12.52
N TYR A 112 27.00 -3.11 -12.11
CA TYR A 112 26.81 -1.83 -11.43
C TYR A 112 27.37 -0.65 -12.25
N SER A 113 26.85 -0.44 -13.46
CA SER A 113 27.39 0.56 -14.42
C SER A 113 27.56 2.00 -13.88
N MET A 114 26.86 2.37 -12.81
CA MET A 114 26.93 3.67 -12.12
C MET A 114 27.44 3.55 -10.66
N GLY A 115 28.08 2.44 -10.31
CA GLY A 115 28.54 2.10 -8.96
C GLY A 115 27.43 1.64 -8.00
N LYS A 116 27.79 1.28 -6.76
CA LYS A 116 26.84 0.80 -5.73
C LYS A 116 26.20 1.90 -4.89
N SER A 117 26.52 3.16 -5.15
CA SER A 117 25.95 4.32 -4.46
C SER A 117 25.27 5.24 -5.45
N LEU A 118 23.94 5.18 -5.50
CA LEU A 118 23.13 5.90 -6.48
C LEU A 118 22.47 7.14 -5.89
N LYS A 119 22.44 8.20 -6.68
CA LYS A 119 21.62 9.40 -6.42
C LYS A 119 20.38 9.35 -7.31
N THR A 120 19.40 10.21 -7.02
CA THR A 120 18.17 10.34 -7.83
C THR A 120 18.48 10.55 -9.33
N MET A 121 19.54 11.31 -9.67
CA MET A 121 19.97 11.50 -11.06
C MET A 121 20.42 10.20 -11.75
N HIS A 122 21.05 9.27 -11.03
CA HIS A 122 21.43 7.95 -11.58
C HIS A 122 20.19 7.11 -11.86
N ILE A 123 19.21 7.11 -10.95
CA ILE A 123 17.92 6.42 -11.15
C ILE A 123 17.21 6.96 -12.40
N THR A 124 17.13 8.28 -12.57
CA THR A 124 16.53 8.89 -13.77
C THR A 124 17.32 8.53 -15.04
N ALA A 125 18.65 8.46 -14.97
CA ALA A 125 19.48 8.08 -16.11
C ALA A 125 19.26 6.61 -16.50
N LEU A 126 19.25 5.69 -15.54
CA LEU A 126 18.93 4.27 -15.77
C LEU A 126 17.52 4.10 -16.35
N ALA A 127 16.55 4.87 -15.87
CA ALA A 127 15.17 4.84 -16.36
C ALA A 127 14.95 5.58 -17.69
N SER A 128 15.95 6.24 -18.26
CA SER A 128 15.78 7.05 -19.48
C SER A 128 15.61 6.23 -20.76
N LYS A 129 15.94 4.94 -20.72
CA LYS A 129 15.86 4.02 -21.86
C LYS A 129 15.12 2.74 -21.46
N PRO A 130 14.21 2.23 -22.32
CA PRO A 130 13.79 2.80 -23.60
C PRO A 130 12.90 4.05 -23.44
N ASN A 131 13.07 5.04 -24.30
CA ASN A 131 12.25 6.26 -24.30
C ASN A 131 10.99 6.05 -25.17
N ARG A 132 9.99 5.35 -24.62
CA ARG A 132 8.73 5.06 -25.33
C ARG A 132 7.54 5.69 -24.61
N VAL A 133 6.70 6.40 -25.36
CA VAL A 133 5.46 6.97 -24.82
C VAL A 133 4.52 5.84 -24.37
N GLY A 134 3.91 6.00 -23.20
CA GLY A 134 3.00 5.00 -22.64
C GLY A 134 3.70 3.77 -22.06
N SER A 135 5.01 3.83 -21.80
CA SER A 135 5.72 2.84 -20.99
C SER A 135 6.12 3.37 -19.62
N ILE A 136 6.38 2.44 -18.70
CA ILE A 136 7.00 2.69 -17.40
C ILE A 136 8.34 1.97 -17.39
N ASN A 137 9.42 2.69 -17.12
CA ASN A 137 10.73 2.08 -16.89
C ASN A 137 10.93 1.91 -15.37
N VAL A 138 11.02 0.67 -14.91
CA VAL A 138 11.13 0.33 -13.49
C VAL A 138 12.56 -0.08 -13.18
N VAL A 139 13.25 0.71 -12.35
CA VAL A 139 14.59 0.40 -11.85
C VAL A 139 14.46 -0.36 -10.54
N LEU A 140 15.01 -1.56 -10.48
CA LEU A 140 15.02 -2.42 -9.31
C LEU A 140 16.47 -2.56 -8.85
N THR A 141 16.79 -2.04 -7.66
CA THR A 141 18.16 -2.09 -7.13
C THR A 141 18.35 -3.25 -6.16
N ALA A 142 19.42 -4.02 -6.33
CA ALA A 142 19.78 -5.14 -5.48
C ALA A 142 20.09 -4.70 -4.05
N LYS A 143 20.15 -5.67 -3.12
CA LYS A 143 20.27 -5.42 -1.67
C LYS A 143 21.54 -4.65 -1.28
N ASP A 144 22.60 -4.85 -2.04
CA ASP A 144 23.92 -4.25 -1.83
C ASP A 144 24.11 -2.88 -2.52
N VAL A 145 23.03 -2.29 -3.05
CA VAL A 145 23.04 -0.97 -3.69
C VAL A 145 22.43 0.08 -2.75
N ALA A 146 23.24 1.03 -2.33
CA ALA A 146 22.79 2.19 -1.57
C ALA A 146 22.17 3.23 -2.51
N VAL A 147 20.97 3.72 -2.20
CA VAL A 147 20.31 4.79 -2.95
C VAL A 147 19.95 5.93 -2.02
N ASP A 148 20.21 7.15 -2.43
CA ASP A 148 19.92 8.36 -1.65
C ASP A 148 18.43 8.46 -1.25
N GLY A 149 18.17 8.58 0.06
CA GLY A 149 16.85 8.58 0.68
C GLY A 149 16.21 7.19 0.87
N PHE A 150 16.82 6.11 0.38
CA PHE A 150 16.37 4.75 0.71
C PHE A 150 16.49 4.53 2.22
N CYS A 151 15.50 3.86 2.83
CA CYS A 151 15.50 3.55 4.26
C CYS A 151 15.39 4.75 5.22
N MET A 152 15.27 5.97 4.70
CA MET A 152 15.10 7.17 5.51
C MET A 152 13.73 7.80 5.30
N SER A 153 13.36 8.02 4.03
CA SER A 153 12.11 8.68 3.67
C SER A 153 11.26 7.87 2.69
N ARG A 154 11.84 6.84 2.07
CA ARG A 154 11.19 6.07 1.01
C ARG A 154 11.81 4.70 0.82
N CYS A 155 10.99 3.77 0.33
CA CYS A 155 11.40 2.43 -0.12
C CYS A 155 11.37 2.29 -1.65
N GLY A 156 10.81 3.30 -2.31
CA GLY A 156 10.70 3.44 -3.75
C GLY A 156 10.18 4.82 -4.11
N THR A 157 10.22 5.18 -5.39
CA THR A 157 9.67 6.44 -5.90
C THR A 157 9.17 6.24 -7.31
N HIS A 158 8.30 7.12 -7.79
CA HIS A 158 8.00 7.24 -9.21
C HIS A 158 8.12 8.69 -9.64
N GLY A 159 8.20 8.88 -10.95
CA GLY A 159 8.29 10.19 -11.55
C GLY A 159 8.31 10.10 -13.05
N SER A 160 8.85 11.12 -13.70
CA SER A 160 8.99 11.14 -15.16
C SER A 160 10.30 11.79 -15.58
N THR A 161 10.81 11.33 -16.72
CA THR A 161 12.00 11.91 -17.34
C THR A 161 11.74 13.36 -17.75
N ARG A 162 12.83 14.13 -17.84
CA ARG A 162 12.81 15.49 -18.40
C ARG A 162 12.91 15.42 -19.92
N GLY A 163 12.33 16.40 -20.62
CA GLY A 163 12.42 16.53 -22.07
C GLY A 163 11.06 16.73 -22.74
N LYS A 164 11.06 16.85 -24.08
CA LYS A 164 9.85 17.02 -24.88
C LYS A 164 8.87 15.85 -24.72
N THR A 165 9.42 14.64 -24.63
CA THR A 165 8.68 13.42 -24.37
C THR A 165 9.03 12.92 -22.97
N ARG A 166 8.12 13.13 -22.03
CA ARG A 166 8.24 12.63 -20.66
C ARG A 166 7.83 11.16 -20.63
N VAL A 167 8.69 10.30 -20.10
CA VAL A 167 8.38 8.88 -19.86
C VAL A 167 8.31 8.66 -18.37
N ALA A 168 7.27 7.96 -17.92
CA ALA A 168 7.11 7.63 -16.53
C ALA A 168 8.15 6.58 -16.11
N TYR A 169 8.66 6.69 -14.89
CA TYR A 169 9.55 5.71 -14.31
C TYR A 169 9.16 5.42 -12.87
N ALA A 170 9.55 4.24 -12.40
CA ALA A 170 9.49 3.88 -10.99
C ALA A 170 10.85 3.33 -10.55
N TRP A 171 11.12 3.39 -9.26
CA TRP A 171 12.26 2.75 -8.62
C TRP A 171 11.82 2.09 -7.31
N VAL A 172 12.34 0.91 -7.02
CA VAL A 172 12.19 0.21 -5.74
C VAL A 172 13.53 -0.40 -5.36
N GLY A 173 13.93 -0.22 -4.10
CA GLY A 173 15.14 -0.84 -3.55
C GLY A 173 14.84 -2.13 -2.81
N ASN A 174 15.76 -3.09 -2.89
CA ASN A 174 15.69 -4.31 -2.07
C ASN A 174 16.11 -3.98 -0.62
N PRO A 175 15.22 -4.13 0.37
CA PRO A 175 15.50 -3.71 1.74
C PRO A 175 16.25 -4.73 2.58
N GLU A 176 16.52 -5.94 2.07
CA GLU A 176 17.04 -7.11 2.80
C GLU A 176 18.18 -6.77 3.77
N THR A 177 19.14 -5.95 3.35
CA THR A 177 20.35 -5.64 4.14
C THR A 177 20.44 -4.22 4.68
N GLN A 178 19.54 -3.30 4.31
CA GLN A 178 19.63 -1.88 4.69
C GLN A 178 18.54 -1.43 5.66
N CYS A 179 17.30 -1.91 5.49
CA CYS A 179 16.17 -1.51 6.36
C CYS A 179 14.95 -2.45 6.23
N PRO A 180 15.11 -3.75 6.47
CA PRO A 180 13.98 -4.68 6.32
C PRO A 180 12.82 -4.29 7.26
N GLY A 181 13.10 -3.75 8.45
CA GLY A 181 12.08 -3.28 9.39
C GLY A 181 11.25 -2.07 8.92
N MET A 182 11.69 -1.31 7.93
CA MET A 182 10.91 -0.19 7.37
C MET A 182 10.25 -0.60 6.06
N CYS A 183 11.03 -1.19 5.15
CA CYS A 183 10.62 -1.40 3.76
C CYS A 183 10.14 -2.82 3.46
N ALA A 184 10.27 -3.75 4.41
CA ALA A 184 9.69 -5.08 4.33
C ALA A 184 8.68 -5.36 5.45
N TRP A 185 8.25 -4.35 6.22
CA TRP A 185 7.12 -4.52 7.14
C TRP A 185 5.87 -4.94 6.37
N PRO A 186 5.11 -5.97 6.79
CA PRO A 186 5.14 -6.64 8.10
C PRO A 186 5.97 -7.94 8.18
N PHE A 187 6.85 -8.23 7.21
CA PHE A 187 7.70 -9.44 7.19
C PHE A 187 9.00 -9.32 7.98
N HIS A 188 9.26 -8.16 8.57
CA HIS A 188 10.39 -7.93 9.46
C HIS A 188 9.96 -7.04 10.64
N GLN A 189 10.67 -7.18 11.76
CA GLN A 189 10.45 -6.39 12.96
C GLN A 189 10.59 -4.89 12.64
N PRO A 190 9.60 -4.05 12.97
CA PRO A 190 9.67 -2.63 12.68
C PRO A 190 10.67 -1.91 13.59
N VAL A 191 11.34 -0.88 13.06
CA VAL A 191 12.35 -0.10 13.80
C VAL A 191 11.73 0.68 14.97
N TYR A 192 10.46 1.08 14.83
CA TYR A 192 9.70 1.82 15.83
C TYR A 192 8.23 1.39 15.84
N GLY A 193 7.49 1.75 16.89
CA GLY A 193 6.09 1.37 17.04
C GLY A 193 5.91 -0.04 17.63
N PRO A 194 4.69 -0.61 17.55
CA PRO A 194 4.39 -1.90 18.15
C PRO A 194 5.30 -3.02 17.61
N GLN A 195 5.88 -3.76 18.54
CA GLN A 195 6.88 -4.80 18.27
C GLN A 195 6.24 -6.18 18.09
N THR A 196 5.17 -6.25 17.28
CA THR A 196 4.49 -7.52 16.98
C THR A 196 5.42 -8.45 16.19
N PRO A 197 5.36 -9.79 16.41
CA PRO A 197 6.18 -10.73 15.66
C PRO A 197 5.98 -10.59 14.15
N PRO A 198 7.05 -10.67 13.33
CA PRO A 198 6.93 -10.54 11.89
C PRO A 198 6.09 -11.64 11.27
N LEU A 199 5.36 -11.30 10.20
CA LEU A 199 4.65 -12.28 9.40
C LEU A 199 5.62 -13.10 8.55
N VAL A 200 5.23 -14.34 8.25
CA VAL A 200 5.99 -15.17 7.31
C VAL A 200 5.73 -14.70 5.88
N ALA A 201 6.82 -14.43 5.15
CA ALA A 201 6.80 -13.89 3.80
C ALA A 201 6.28 -14.92 2.77
N PRO A 202 5.33 -14.56 1.88
CA PRO A 202 4.65 -15.51 1.00
C PRO A 202 5.48 -16.13 -0.11
N ASN A 203 6.61 -15.54 -0.46
CA ASN A 203 7.56 -16.11 -1.43
C ASN A 203 8.87 -16.58 -0.78
N GLY A 204 8.93 -16.59 0.57
CA GLY A 204 10.10 -17.05 1.32
C GLY A 204 11.31 -16.11 1.25
N ASP A 205 11.14 -14.90 0.71
CA ASP A 205 12.21 -13.90 0.57
C ASP A 205 11.69 -12.56 1.09
N VAL A 206 12.08 -12.20 2.32
CA VAL A 206 11.64 -10.97 3.01
C VAL A 206 11.98 -9.72 2.21
N GLY A 207 13.15 -9.69 1.55
CA GLY A 207 13.59 -8.57 0.73
C GLY A 207 12.67 -8.38 -0.47
N ILE A 208 12.46 -9.45 -1.24
CA ILE A 208 11.61 -9.39 -2.43
C ILE A 208 10.14 -9.20 -2.10
N ASP A 209 9.61 -9.85 -1.06
CA ASP A 209 8.23 -9.64 -0.63
C ASP A 209 8.00 -8.19 -0.13
N GLY A 210 9.00 -7.59 0.52
CA GLY A 210 9.03 -6.14 0.78
C GLY A 210 9.07 -5.31 -0.50
N MET A 211 9.87 -5.70 -1.50
CA MET A 211 9.87 -5.04 -2.80
C MET A 211 8.50 -5.13 -3.50
N ILE A 212 7.76 -6.24 -3.37
CA ILE A 212 6.41 -6.36 -3.96
C ILE A 212 5.44 -5.34 -3.36
N ILE A 213 5.44 -5.17 -2.03
CA ILE A 213 4.62 -4.16 -1.34
C ILE A 213 4.90 -2.77 -1.90
N ASN A 214 6.19 -2.43 -2.03
CA ASN A 214 6.62 -1.12 -2.51
C ASN A 214 6.34 -0.95 -4.00
N LEU A 215 6.59 -1.97 -4.82
CA LEU A 215 6.34 -1.96 -6.25
C LEU A 215 4.85 -1.79 -6.56
N ALA A 216 3.98 -2.47 -5.81
CA ALA A 216 2.53 -2.26 -5.86
C ALA A 216 2.19 -0.78 -5.60
N THR A 217 2.77 -0.21 -4.55
CA THR A 217 2.56 1.18 -4.14
C THR A 217 3.00 2.16 -5.22
N VAL A 218 4.24 2.06 -5.69
CA VAL A 218 4.75 3.00 -6.71
C VAL A 218 4.14 2.80 -8.07
N LEU A 219 3.81 1.58 -8.52
CA LEU A 219 3.16 1.37 -9.82
C LEU A 219 1.74 1.94 -9.83
N ALA A 220 0.98 1.78 -8.76
CA ALA A 220 -0.34 2.41 -8.62
C ALA A 220 -0.21 3.94 -8.68
N GLY A 221 0.72 4.52 -7.90
CA GLY A 221 1.06 5.94 -7.97
C GLY A 221 1.45 6.39 -9.38
N THR A 222 2.28 5.61 -10.06
CA THR A 222 2.75 5.89 -11.43
C THR A 222 1.60 5.96 -12.42
N VAL A 223 0.60 5.08 -12.34
CA VAL A 223 -0.52 5.11 -13.30
C VAL A 223 -1.57 6.18 -12.94
N THR A 224 -1.70 6.54 -11.66
CA THR A 224 -2.67 7.55 -11.19
C THR A 224 -2.10 8.96 -11.05
N ASN A 225 -0.77 9.13 -11.08
CA ASN A 225 -0.08 10.41 -10.94
C ASN A 225 1.30 10.44 -11.66
N PRO A 226 1.41 10.00 -12.93
CA PRO A 226 2.72 9.81 -13.60
C PRO A 226 3.60 11.07 -13.69
N TYR A 227 2.99 12.25 -13.66
CA TYR A 227 3.66 13.53 -13.93
C TYR A 227 3.58 14.53 -12.78
N GLY A 228 3.06 14.12 -11.62
CA GLY A 228 2.93 14.97 -10.42
C GLY A 228 1.69 15.88 -10.40
N ASN A 229 0.75 15.70 -11.33
CA ASN A 229 -0.48 16.49 -11.45
C ASN A 229 -1.74 15.62 -11.67
N GLY A 230 -1.69 14.34 -11.32
CA GLY A 230 -2.81 13.38 -11.34
C GLY A 230 -3.59 13.39 -10.04
N TYR A 231 -3.69 12.23 -9.36
CA TYR A 231 -4.38 12.09 -8.07
C TYR A 231 -3.41 12.17 -6.89
N PHE A 232 -3.57 13.17 -6.02
CA PHE A 232 -2.84 13.25 -4.75
C PHE A 232 -3.47 14.22 -3.74
N GLN A 233 -3.06 14.09 -2.46
CA GLN A 233 -3.31 15.04 -1.39
C GLN A 233 -1.99 15.41 -0.69
N GLY A 234 -1.89 16.65 -0.20
CA GLY A 234 -0.71 17.12 0.53
C GLY A 234 0.27 17.89 -0.35
N PRO A 235 1.44 18.27 0.21
CA PRO A 235 2.44 19.05 -0.51
C PRO A 235 3.11 18.21 -1.61
N ALA A 236 3.58 18.88 -2.66
CA ALA A 236 4.29 18.22 -3.77
C ALA A 236 5.57 17.48 -3.35
N THR A 237 6.14 17.80 -2.19
CA THR A 237 7.32 17.15 -1.62
C THR A 237 7.02 15.82 -0.94
N ALA A 238 5.77 15.59 -0.51
CA ALA A 238 5.33 14.36 0.16
C ALA A 238 3.83 14.10 -0.11
N PRO A 239 3.43 13.85 -1.37
CA PRO A 239 2.04 13.61 -1.70
C PRO A 239 1.58 12.24 -1.20
N LEU A 240 0.40 12.21 -0.57
CA LEU A 240 -0.38 11.00 -0.41
C LEU A 240 -1.06 10.68 -1.74
N GLU A 241 -0.90 9.45 -2.21
CA GLU A 241 -1.39 8.96 -3.51
C GLU A 241 -2.18 7.67 -3.34
N ALA A 242 -2.57 7.04 -4.45
CA ALA A 242 -3.50 5.91 -4.49
C ALA A 242 -3.25 4.82 -3.44
N VAL A 243 -1.99 4.50 -3.14
CA VAL A 243 -1.65 3.45 -2.16
C VAL A 243 -0.91 4.02 -0.95
N SER A 244 -0.07 5.05 -1.12
CA SER A 244 0.65 5.67 0.02
C SER A 244 -0.30 6.34 1.02
N ALA A 245 -1.50 6.75 0.58
CA ALA A 245 -2.57 7.22 1.45
C ALA A 245 -3.14 6.15 2.40
N CYS A 246 -2.88 4.87 2.11
CA CYS A 246 -3.40 3.71 2.83
C CYS A 246 -2.29 2.88 3.48
N THR A 247 -1.17 3.53 3.80
CA THR A 247 0.03 2.89 4.37
C THR A 247 -0.33 2.06 5.62
N GLY A 248 0.18 0.83 5.66
CA GLY A 248 0.03 -0.07 6.79
C GLY A 248 -1.27 -0.87 6.83
N ILE A 249 -2.24 -0.57 5.96
CA ILE A 249 -3.52 -1.29 5.89
C ILE A 249 -3.39 -2.41 4.86
N PHE A 250 -3.37 -3.68 5.28
CA PHE A 250 -3.32 -4.83 4.34
C PHE A 250 -4.59 -5.68 4.38
N GLY A 251 -5.27 -5.74 5.53
CA GLY A 251 -6.51 -6.49 5.74
C GLY A 251 -7.54 -5.69 6.52
N SER A 252 -8.76 -6.22 6.62
CA SER A 252 -9.82 -5.58 7.41
C SER A 252 -9.43 -5.51 8.89
N GLY A 253 -9.80 -4.41 9.55
CA GLY A 253 -9.46 -4.18 10.96
C GLY A 253 -7.99 -3.90 11.23
N ALA A 254 -7.19 -3.53 10.21
CA ALA A 254 -5.82 -3.07 10.42
C ALA A 254 -5.75 -1.84 11.33
N TYR A 255 -4.70 -1.76 12.13
CA TYR A 255 -4.37 -0.63 13.01
C TYR A 255 -2.84 -0.61 13.21
N PRO A 256 -2.25 0.46 13.76
CA PRO A 256 -0.79 0.52 13.96
C PRO A 256 -0.26 -0.73 14.67
N GLY A 257 0.66 -1.47 14.02
CA GLY A 257 1.21 -2.73 14.54
C GLY A 257 0.49 -4.02 14.13
N TYR A 258 -0.71 -3.92 13.53
CA TYR A 258 -1.48 -5.05 13.04
C TYR A 258 -1.88 -4.85 11.58
N ALA A 259 -1.35 -5.69 10.69
CA ALA A 259 -1.57 -5.61 9.24
C ALA A 259 -3.04 -5.80 8.83
N GLY A 260 -3.90 -6.29 9.73
CA GLY A 260 -5.30 -6.61 9.47
C GLY A 260 -5.52 -8.12 9.33
N ASN A 261 -6.77 -8.50 9.08
CA ASN A 261 -7.13 -9.90 8.88
C ASN A 261 -6.61 -10.40 7.52
N LEU A 262 -5.65 -11.32 7.55
CA LEU A 262 -4.98 -11.89 6.37
C LEU A 262 -5.28 -13.39 6.20
N LEU A 263 -5.03 -13.90 5.00
CA LEU A 263 -4.99 -15.34 4.74
C LEU A 263 -3.64 -15.91 5.20
N VAL A 264 -3.66 -17.16 5.66
CA VAL A 264 -2.46 -17.91 6.04
C VAL A 264 -2.37 -19.17 5.20
N ASP A 265 -1.23 -19.39 4.56
CA ASP A 265 -0.92 -20.64 3.89
C ASP A 265 -0.71 -21.74 4.93
N LYS A 266 -1.48 -22.83 4.83
CA LYS A 266 -1.43 -23.92 5.82
C LYS A 266 -0.11 -24.70 5.82
N SER A 267 0.60 -24.72 4.69
CA SER A 267 1.83 -25.49 4.52
C SER A 267 3.07 -24.71 4.94
N THR A 268 3.12 -23.41 4.64
CA THR A 268 4.28 -22.56 4.91
C THR A 268 4.10 -21.62 6.09
N GLY A 269 2.87 -21.42 6.57
CA GLY A 269 2.54 -20.39 7.56
C GLY A 269 2.56 -18.97 6.98
N ALA A 270 2.80 -18.80 5.68
CA ALA A 270 2.91 -17.49 5.06
C ALA A 270 1.62 -16.68 5.11
N SER A 271 1.73 -15.39 5.40
CA SER A 271 0.60 -14.46 5.39
C SER A 271 0.49 -13.73 4.06
N PHE A 272 -0.71 -13.69 3.49
CA PHE A 272 -0.98 -13.07 2.19
C PHE A 272 -2.42 -12.53 2.11
N ASN A 273 -2.70 -11.71 1.11
CA ASN A 273 -4.06 -11.27 0.81
C ASN A 273 -4.42 -11.34 -0.68
N ALA A 274 -3.49 -11.74 -1.55
CA ALA A 274 -3.69 -11.81 -2.98
C ALA A 274 -3.05 -13.07 -3.58
N ASN A 275 -3.84 -13.84 -4.33
CA ASN A 275 -3.34 -14.90 -5.21
C ASN A 275 -2.91 -14.33 -6.57
N GLY A 276 -1.86 -14.90 -7.13
CA GLY A 276 -1.28 -14.55 -8.43
C GLY A 276 -1.16 -15.74 -9.37
N VAL A 277 -0.57 -15.50 -10.54
CA VAL A 277 -0.27 -16.54 -11.53
C VAL A 277 0.77 -17.53 -11.00
N GLY A 278 0.75 -18.76 -11.50
CA GLY A 278 1.72 -19.79 -11.12
C GLY A 278 1.69 -20.17 -9.63
N GLY A 279 0.55 -19.98 -8.95
CA GLY A 279 0.41 -20.29 -7.52
C GLY A 279 1.09 -19.29 -6.58
N ARG A 280 1.61 -18.17 -7.13
CA ARG A 280 2.25 -17.12 -6.32
C ARG A 280 1.25 -16.45 -5.38
N LYS A 281 1.76 -15.98 -4.25
CA LYS A 281 0.99 -15.27 -3.22
C LYS A 281 1.68 -13.96 -2.91
N PHE A 282 0.88 -12.94 -2.66
CA PHE A 282 1.37 -11.58 -2.39
C PHE A 282 0.60 -10.95 -1.24
N LEU A 283 1.26 -9.99 -0.59
CA LEU A 283 0.65 -9.08 0.36
C LEU A 283 0.65 -7.68 -0.26
N LEU A 284 -0.54 -7.14 -0.51
CA LEU A 284 -0.74 -5.87 -1.20
C LEU A 284 -1.41 -4.87 -0.26
N PRO A 285 -0.90 -3.63 -0.13
CA PRO A 285 -1.56 -2.63 0.71
C PRO A 285 -2.95 -2.28 0.16
N ALA A 286 -3.82 -1.75 1.01
CA ALA A 286 -5.08 -1.18 0.58
C ALA A 286 -4.81 -0.05 -0.43
N MET A 287 -5.76 0.11 -1.35
CA MET A 287 -5.73 1.22 -2.32
C MET A 287 -6.91 2.14 -2.03
N TRP A 288 -6.67 3.45 -2.06
CA TRP A 288 -7.70 4.45 -2.00
C TRP A 288 -8.70 4.24 -3.14
N ASP A 289 -9.97 4.08 -2.80
CA ASP A 289 -11.04 3.90 -3.76
C ASP A 289 -11.76 5.26 -3.94
N PRO A 290 -11.63 5.92 -5.11
CA PRO A 290 -12.19 7.25 -5.31
C PRO A 290 -13.73 7.27 -5.33
N GLU A 291 -14.39 6.12 -5.50
CA GLU A 291 -15.86 6.03 -5.47
C GLU A 291 -16.40 6.01 -4.04
N THR A 292 -15.69 5.32 -3.13
CA THR A 292 -16.12 5.18 -1.73
C THR A 292 -15.42 6.17 -0.79
N SER A 293 -14.36 6.84 -1.26
CA SER A 293 -13.49 7.69 -0.45
C SER A 293 -12.98 6.96 0.80
N THR A 294 -12.50 5.74 0.62
CA THR A 294 -11.92 4.91 1.68
C THR A 294 -10.75 4.08 1.18
N CYS A 295 -9.87 3.67 2.09
CA CYS A 295 -8.84 2.67 1.81
C CYS A 295 -9.48 1.28 1.68
N LYS A 296 -9.47 0.73 0.47
CA LYS A 296 -10.08 -0.56 0.14
C LYS A 296 -9.05 -1.68 0.23
N THR A 297 -9.30 -2.62 1.14
CA THR A 297 -8.55 -3.89 1.22
C THR A 297 -9.16 -4.92 0.25
N LEU A 298 -8.39 -5.95 -0.08
CA LEU A 298 -8.94 -7.16 -0.68
C LEU A 298 -9.88 -7.85 0.33
N CYS A 299 -11.06 -8.27 -0.10
CA CYS A 299 -11.98 -8.97 0.78
C CYS A 299 -11.55 -10.43 0.91
N VAL A 300 -11.37 -10.86 2.16
CA VAL A 300 -11.05 -12.23 2.52
C VAL A 300 -12.35 -12.90 2.98
N MET A 301 -12.73 -14.01 2.35
CA MET A 301 -13.84 -14.84 2.86
C MET A 301 -13.34 -15.59 4.09
N PHE A 302 -14.05 -15.44 5.22
CA PHE A 302 -13.80 -16.25 6.41
C PHE A 302 -14.87 -17.32 6.51
N TRP A 303 -14.43 -18.55 6.72
CA TRP A 303 -15.31 -19.65 7.09
C TRP A 303 -15.58 -19.54 8.60
N ARG A 304 -16.80 -19.18 8.98
CA ARG A 304 -17.20 -19.12 10.40
C ARG A 304 -18.41 -20.03 10.58
N LYS A 305 -18.19 -21.18 11.23
CA LYS A 305 -19.21 -22.16 11.66
C LYS A 305 -20.34 -22.36 10.64
N ASN A 306 -20.07 -23.19 9.63
CA ASN A 306 -21.03 -23.71 8.63
C ASN A 306 -21.63 -22.71 7.63
N ASP A 307 -21.20 -21.45 7.59
CA ASP A 307 -21.58 -20.51 6.53
C ASP A 307 -20.37 -19.73 5.96
N TRP A 308 -20.44 -19.46 4.66
CA TRP A 308 -19.54 -18.54 3.96
C TRP A 308 -20.00 -17.10 4.23
N VAL A 309 -19.23 -16.35 5.04
CA VAL A 309 -19.53 -14.93 5.31
C VAL A 309 -18.54 -14.04 4.56
N TRP A 310 -19.07 -13.14 3.73
CA TRP A 310 -18.29 -12.06 3.12
C TRP A 310 -17.94 -11.02 4.18
N ALA A 311 -16.70 -11.01 4.66
CA ALA A 311 -16.20 -9.94 5.53
C ALA A 311 -15.55 -8.83 4.69
N CYS A 312 -16.34 -8.07 3.93
CA CYS A 312 -15.96 -6.72 3.53
C CYS A 312 -16.57 -5.78 4.59
N VAL A 313 -15.87 -5.52 5.70
CA VAL A 313 -16.43 -4.66 6.75
C VAL A 313 -16.53 -3.22 6.23
N TRP A 314 -17.74 -2.82 5.85
CA TRP A 314 -18.15 -1.43 5.65
C TRP A 314 -18.39 -0.81 7.03
N LEU A 315 -17.40 -0.11 7.58
CA LEU A 315 -17.63 0.75 8.74
C LEU A 315 -18.06 2.14 8.26
N ARG A 316 -19.37 2.35 8.17
CA ARG A 316 -19.95 3.71 8.20
C ARG A 316 -20.01 4.11 9.67
N ILE A 317 -19.18 5.06 10.08
CA ILE A 317 -19.30 5.71 11.39
C ILE A 317 -20.63 6.48 11.38
N TYR A 318 -21.61 6.01 12.16
CA TYR A 318 -22.69 6.86 12.65
C TYR A 318 -22.59 6.86 14.18
N SER A 319 -22.11 7.97 14.71
CA SER A 319 -22.14 8.29 16.14
C SER A 319 -23.55 8.75 16.55
N HIS A 320 -24.09 8.09 17.57
CA HIS A 320 -25.11 8.51 18.54
C HIS A 320 -26.23 9.50 18.16
N VAL A 321 -27.49 9.03 18.25
CA VAL A 321 -28.55 9.65 19.08
C VAL A 321 -29.49 8.55 19.62
N GLY A 322 -29.52 8.41 20.95
CA GLY A 322 -30.70 8.17 21.79
C GLY A 322 -31.59 6.95 21.59
N ASP A 323 -31.46 5.98 22.49
CA ASP A 323 -32.59 5.19 22.99
C ASP A 323 -33.66 6.13 23.59
N LYS A 324 -34.91 6.06 23.09
CA LYS A 324 -36.15 5.99 23.88
C LYS A 324 -37.38 6.07 22.96
N TYR A 325 -38.36 5.22 23.29
CA TYR A 325 -39.72 5.07 22.76
C TYR A 325 -39.88 4.16 21.53
N GLY A 326 -40.69 3.11 21.73
CA GLY A 326 -41.06 2.14 20.72
C GLY A 326 -42.30 2.54 19.91
N GLY A 327 -42.60 1.68 18.93
CA GLY A 327 -43.90 1.63 18.26
C GLY A 327 -43.93 2.21 16.85
N PHE A 328 -44.25 1.32 15.89
CA PHE A 328 -44.90 1.56 14.59
C PHE A 328 -44.17 2.30 13.45
N GLY A 329 -44.24 1.70 12.25
CA GLY A 329 -44.55 2.45 11.03
C GLY A 329 -43.43 2.64 9.99
N GLN A 330 -43.46 1.74 9.01
CA GLN A 330 -43.17 1.87 7.56
C GLN A 330 -42.51 3.14 6.95
N HIS A 331 -41.77 2.82 5.87
CA HIS A 331 -41.33 3.64 4.73
C HIS A 331 -40.11 4.55 4.91
N LEU A 332 -38.98 4.12 4.32
CA LEU A 332 -38.22 4.90 3.33
C LEU A 332 -37.23 3.99 2.59
N GLY A 333 -37.38 3.93 1.27
CA GLY A 333 -36.78 2.94 0.38
C GLY A 333 -35.29 3.10 0.13
N CYS A 334 -34.55 2.00 0.21
CA CYS A 334 -33.21 1.87 -0.35
C CYS A 334 -33.30 1.29 -1.78
N ARG A 335 -32.93 2.08 -2.79
CA ARG A 335 -32.59 1.59 -4.13
C ARG A 335 -31.32 0.75 -4.04
N PHE A 336 -31.47 -0.57 -3.99
CA PHE A 336 -30.36 -1.50 -4.23
C PHE A 336 -30.15 -1.67 -5.73
N SER A 337 -28.93 -1.46 -6.20
CA SER A 337 -28.52 -1.80 -7.57
C SER A 337 -28.61 -3.31 -7.77
N VAL A 338 -29.32 -3.72 -8.82
CA VAL A 338 -29.77 -5.09 -9.14
C VAL A 338 -28.62 -6.09 -9.36
N THR A 339 -27.38 -5.60 -9.51
CA THR A 339 -26.22 -6.44 -9.83
C THR A 339 -25.72 -7.31 -8.66
N CYS A 340 -25.99 -6.92 -7.40
CA CYS A 340 -25.48 -7.68 -6.24
C CYS A 340 -26.42 -8.80 -5.77
N LYS A 341 -27.69 -8.82 -6.21
CA LYS A 341 -28.65 -9.88 -5.88
C LYS A 341 -28.49 -11.15 -6.73
N LEU A 342 -27.92 -11.06 -7.94
CA LEU A 342 -27.74 -12.25 -8.79
C LEU A 342 -26.67 -13.22 -8.29
N LEU A 343 -25.61 -12.73 -7.63
CA LEU A 343 -24.52 -13.58 -7.15
C LEU A 343 -24.88 -14.42 -5.90
N CYS A 344 -25.85 -13.98 -5.09
CA CYS A 344 -26.34 -14.78 -3.96
C CYS A 344 -27.35 -15.87 -4.36
N LEU A 345 -28.03 -15.73 -5.50
CA LEU A 345 -29.05 -16.70 -5.94
C LEU A 345 -28.46 -17.87 -6.75
N PHE A 346 -27.35 -17.68 -7.47
CA PHE A 346 -26.71 -18.76 -8.22
C PHE A 346 -25.86 -19.72 -7.35
N GLY A 347 -25.43 -19.29 -6.16
CA GLY A 347 -24.66 -20.14 -5.24
C GLY A 347 -25.48 -21.20 -4.48
N LYS A 348 -26.81 -21.11 -4.51
CA LYS A 348 -27.72 -22.06 -3.81
C LYS A 348 -28.38 -23.08 -4.72
N LEU A 349 -28.13 -23.07 -6.03
CA LEU A 349 -28.78 -23.98 -7.00
C LEU A 349 -27.86 -25.05 -7.61
N LEU A 350 -26.61 -25.18 -7.16
CA LEU A 350 -25.64 -26.16 -7.68
C LEU A 350 -25.15 -27.18 -6.64
N LEU A 351 -25.88 -27.33 -5.53
CA LEU A 351 -25.69 -28.41 -4.57
C LEU A 351 -27.05 -29.07 -4.29
N HIS A 352 -27.54 -29.81 -5.28
CA HIS A 352 -28.32 -31.02 -5.10
C HIS A 352 -28.09 -31.97 -6.27
#